data_AF-A0A8B6EZW4-F1
#
_entry.id   AF-A0A8B6EZW4-F1
#
_cell.length_a   1.000
_cell.length_b   1.000
_cell.length_c   1.000
_cell.angle_alpha   90.00
_cell.angle_beta   90.00
_cell.angle_gamma   90.00
#
_symmetry.space_group_name_H-M   'P 1'
#
loop_
_entity.id
_entity.type
_entity.pdbx_description
1 polymer ?
#
loop_
_entity_poly.entity_id
_entity_poly.type
_entity_poly.pdbx_seq_one_letter_code
_entity_poly.pdbx_strand_id
1 'polypeptide(L)'
;MEYTSSLLFFLFCKFCKCVHVAIFFHFQRCNMNIMSMDIILIFVFAVICAGLVKGTCPLTCSCVDDSSGSHVNCHSKYLRRIPTLPKDTYNLDLRYNNITEIDVQLCKEMPQLHTIYISFNLIIEIPVTTFAACEQLYY
;
A
#
# COMPACT_ATOMS: atom_id res chain seq x y z
N MET A 1 -5.60 -35.14 16.80
CA MET A 1 -5.38 -34.88 15.36
C MET A 1 -5.62 -33.40 15.13
N GLU A 2 -4.58 -32.61 15.42
CA GLU A 2 -4.59 -31.14 15.50
C GLU A 2 -3.56 -30.60 14.50
N TYR A 3 -3.95 -30.24 13.27
CA TYR A 3 -2.99 -29.60 12.35
C TYR A 3 -3.60 -28.56 11.38
N THR A 4 -4.91 -28.30 11.41
CA THR A 4 -5.55 -27.42 10.41
C THR A 4 -5.82 -25.99 10.91
N SER A 5 -5.86 -25.75 12.23
CA SER A 5 -6.19 -24.43 12.79
C SER A 5 -5.01 -23.46 12.88
N SER A 6 -3.78 -23.97 12.86
CA SER A 6 -2.56 -23.17 13.01
C SER A 6 -2.21 -22.39 11.75
N LEU A 7 -2.50 -22.93 10.55
CA LEU A 7 -2.11 -22.30 9.28
C LEU A 7 -2.89 -21.01 8.99
N LEU A 8 -4.18 -20.96 9.36
CA LEU A 8 -5.02 -19.78 9.20
C LEU A 8 -4.55 -18.64 10.13
N PHE A 9 -4.10 -18.99 11.34
CA PHE A 9 -3.55 -18.07 12.33
C PHE A 9 -2.21 -17.46 11.87
N PHE A 10 -1.35 -18.27 11.24
CA PHE A 10 -0.11 -17.80 10.61
C PHE A 10 -0.36 -16.94 9.37
N LEU A 11 -1.43 -17.20 8.59
CA LEU A 11 -1.78 -16.39 7.43
C LEU A 11 -2.15 -14.95 7.80
N PHE A 12 -2.93 -14.76 8.88
CA PHE A 12 -3.27 -13.44 9.39
C PHE A 12 -2.04 -12.72 10.00
N CYS A 13 -1.15 -13.46 10.66
CA CYS A 13 0.03 -12.90 11.32
C CYS A 13 1.12 -12.45 10.34
N LYS A 14 1.13 -12.96 9.09
CA LYS A 14 2.13 -12.56 8.08
C LYS A 14 1.88 -11.18 7.46
N PHE A 15 0.67 -10.64 7.58
CA PHE A 15 0.28 -9.35 7.01
C PHE A 15 0.39 -8.17 7.97
N CYS A 16 0.53 -8.40 9.27
CA CYS A 16 0.48 -7.34 10.27
C CYS A 16 1.79 -7.31 11.07
N LYS A 17 2.78 -6.56 10.59
CA LYS A 17 3.91 -6.09 11.42
C LYS A 17 3.43 -5.04 12.44
N CYS A 18 2.41 -5.37 13.25
CA CYS A 18 1.89 -4.51 14.30
C CYS A 18 2.15 -5.17 15.65
N VAL A 19 3.22 -4.70 16.30
CA VAL A 19 3.79 -5.13 17.59
C VAL A 19 2.86 -4.92 18.80
N HIS A 20 1.53 -4.82 18.62
CA HIS A 20 0.59 -4.61 19.74
C HIS A 20 -0.52 -5.68 19.89
N VAL A 21 -0.66 -6.63 18.95
CA VAL A 21 -1.83 -7.53 18.93
C VAL A 21 -1.66 -8.79 19.81
N ALA A 22 -0.42 -9.15 20.17
CA ALA A 22 -0.15 -10.40 20.90
C ALA A 22 -0.69 -10.42 22.35
N ILE A 23 -0.85 -9.26 22.99
CA ILE A 23 -1.22 -9.19 24.40
C ILE A 23 -2.73 -9.42 24.62
N PHE A 24 -3.57 -9.10 23.62
CA PHE A 24 -5.04 -9.15 23.77
C PHE A 24 -5.64 -10.55 23.63
N PHE A 25 -5.01 -11.45 22.87
CA PHE A 25 -5.59 -12.77 22.55
C PHE A 25 -5.43 -13.84 23.64
N HIS A 26 -4.58 -13.61 24.66
CA HIS A 26 -4.39 -14.61 25.73
C HIS A 26 -5.54 -14.66 26.75
N PHE A 27 -6.43 -13.66 26.74
CA PHE A 27 -7.53 -13.56 27.71
C PHE A 27 -8.83 -14.23 27.24
N GLN A 28 -8.93 -14.58 25.95
CA GLN A 28 -10.20 -15.02 25.34
C GLN A 28 -10.40 -16.55 25.34
N ARG A 29 -9.86 -17.25 26.35
CA ARG A 29 -10.00 -18.71 26.50
C ARG A 29 -10.84 -19.16 27.70
N CYS A 30 -11.50 -18.25 28.42
CA CYS A 30 -12.44 -18.63 29.47
C CYS A 30 -13.80 -17.93 29.30
N ASN A 31 -14.84 -18.74 29.16
CA ASN A 31 -16.29 -18.45 29.31
C ASN A 31 -17.12 -18.31 28.01
N MET A 32 -17.93 -19.34 27.76
CA MET A 32 -18.88 -19.49 26.65
C MET A 32 -20.14 -18.64 26.91
N ASN A 33 -20.07 -17.32 26.71
CA ASN A 33 -21.24 -16.42 26.61
C ASN A 33 -20.87 -15.02 26.05
N ILE A 34 -19.98 -14.96 25.06
CA ILE A 34 -19.54 -13.73 24.38
C ILE A 34 -20.32 -13.57 23.07
N MET A 35 -21.56 -13.06 23.12
CA MET A 35 -22.34 -12.80 21.90
C MET A 35 -23.23 -11.56 22.11
N SER A 36 -22.73 -10.37 21.73
CA SER A 36 -23.53 -9.29 21.11
C SER A 36 -22.77 -7.96 20.98
N MET A 37 -21.91 -7.57 21.94
CA MET A 37 -21.17 -6.29 21.90
C MET A 37 -19.73 -6.43 21.38
N ASP A 38 -19.03 -7.51 21.75
CA ASP A 38 -17.64 -7.74 21.30
C ASP A 38 -17.54 -8.01 19.80
N ILE A 39 -18.58 -8.60 19.18
CA ILE A 39 -18.63 -8.80 17.71
C ILE A 39 -18.68 -7.47 16.97
N ILE A 40 -19.46 -6.52 17.48
CA ILE A 40 -19.56 -5.16 16.90
C ILE A 40 -18.21 -4.47 17.02
N LEU A 41 -17.55 -4.58 18.18
CA LEU A 41 -16.20 -4.04 18.40
C LEU A 41 -15.15 -4.68 17.47
N ILE A 42 -15.17 -6.00 17.28
CA ILE A 42 -14.28 -6.70 16.36
C ILE A 42 -14.52 -6.24 14.91
N PHE A 43 -15.78 -6.08 14.50
CA PHE A 43 -16.13 -5.64 13.14
C PHE A 43 -15.70 -4.18 12.90
N VAL A 44 -15.94 -3.30 13.87
CA VAL A 44 -15.48 -1.91 13.83
C VAL A 44 -13.95 -1.84 13.77
N PHE A 45 -13.25 -2.62 14.60
CA PHE A 45 -11.80 -2.70 14.58
C PHE A 45 -11.26 -3.25 13.26
N ALA A 46 -11.89 -4.29 12.71
CA ALA A 46 -11.52 -4.87 11.42
C ALA A 46 -11.71 -3.86 10.27
N VAL A 47 -12.80 -3.09 10.28
CA VAL A 47 -13.06 -2.02 9.29
C VAL A 47 -12.03 -0.90 9.42
N ILE A 48 -11.69 -0.49 10.64
CA ILE A 48 -10.64 0.50 10.90
C ILE A 48 -9.28 -0.02 10.40
N CYS A 49 -8.92 -1.27 10.72
CA CYS A 49 -7.68 -1.88 10.26
C CYS A 49 -7.61 -2.02 8.73
N ALA A 50 -8.72 -2.36 8.07
CA ALA A 50 -8.78 -2.43 6.61
C ALA A 50 -8.55 -1.06 5.97
N GLY A 51 -9.03 0.03 6.60
CA GLY A 51 -8.77 1.40 6.16
C GLY A 51 -7.33 1.87 6.35
N LEU A 52 -6.56 1.19 7.23
CA LEU A 52 -5.15 1.48 7.50
C LEU A 52 -4.18 0.64 6.65
N VAL A 53 -4.68 -0.20 5.75
CA VAL A 53 -3.82 -0.97 4.83
C VAL A 53 -3.22 0.00 3.81
N LYS A 54 -1.97 0.40 4.06
CA LYS A 54 -1.12 1.03 3.06
C LYS A 54 -0.88 0.05 1.91
N GLY A 55 -0.89 0.55 0.68
CA GLY A 55 -0.56 -0.29 -0.48
C GLY A 55 0.82 -0.92 -0.28
N THR A 56 0.99 -2.16 -0.72
CA THR A 56 2.27 -2.86 -0.55
C THR A 56 3.29 -2.35 -1.56
N CYS A 57 4.55 -2.22 -1.12
CA CYS A 57 5.65 -1.91 -2.03
C CYS A 57 5.84 -3.07 -3.03
N PRO A 58 5.91 -2.81 -4.35
CA PRO A 58 6.23 -3.83 -5.34
C PRO A 58 7.59 -4.48 -5.08
N LEU A 59 7.69 -5.80 -5.27
CA LEU A 59 8.97 -6.52 -5.18
C LEU A 59 10.04 -6.01 -6.17
N THR A 60 9.60 -5.41 -7.28
CA THR A 60 10.49 -4.83 -8.30
C THR A 60 11.09 -3.50 -7.86
N CYS A 61 10.50 -2.84 -6.87
CA CYS A 61 10.89 -1.52 -6.41
C CYS A 61 11.35 -1.56 -4.95
N SER A 62 11.99 -0.49 -4.50
CA SER A 62 12.34 -0.28 -3.10
C SER A 62 11.59 0.93 -2.57
N CYS A 63 10.93 0.78 -1.43
CA CYS A 63 10.17 1.85 -0.79
C CYS A 63 10.76 2.16 0.58
N VAL A 64 10.83 3.44 0.92
CA VAL A 64 11.25 3.94 2.24
C VAL A 64 10.19 4.93 2.71
N ASP A 65 9.64 4.69 3.89
CA ASP A 65 8.61 5.56 4.46
C ASP A 65 9.24 6.58 5.42
N ASP A 66 8.78 7.82 5.37
CA ASP A 66 9.13 8.87 6.33
C ASP A 66 7.89 9.65 6.80
N SER A 67 8.10 10.80 7.44
CA SER A 67 7.01 11.67 7.92
C SER A 67 6.21 12.35 6.81
N SER A 68 6.73 12.42 5.59
CA SER A 68 6.07 13.01 4.42
C SER A 68 5.29 11.99 3.59
N GLY A 69 5.77 10.75 3.53
CA GLY A 69 5.08 9.64 2.87
C GLY A 69 6.05 8.55 2.43
N SER A 70 5.62 7.72 1.46
CA SER A 70 6.44 6.67 0.89
C SER A 70 7.29 7.19 -0.27
N HIS A 71 8.61 7.00 -0.18
CA HIS A 71 9.57 7.29 -1.23
C HIS A 71 9.84 6.01 -2.01
N VAL A 72 9.35 5.94 -3.24
CA VAL A 72 9.39 4.74 -4.07
C VAL A 72 10.42 4.88 -5.18
N ASN A 73 11.39 3.97 -5.18
CA ASN A 73 12.42 3.88 -6.20
C ASN A 73 12.22 2.62 -7.07
N CYS A 74 11.85 2.86 -8.32
CA CYS A 74 11.67 1.88 -9.39
C CYS A 74 12.67 2.10 -10.54
N HIS A 75 13.83 2.69 -10.27
CA HIS A 75 14.85 3.00 -11.26
C HIS A 75 15.44 1.74 -11.93
N SER A 76 15.62 1.79 -13.26
CA SER A 76 16.28 0.73 -14.05
C SER A 76 15.68 -0.67 -13.84
N LYS A 77 14.35 -0.76 -13.84
CA LYS A 77 13.59 -2.01 -13.63
C LYS A 77 12.95 -2.56 -14.91
N TYR A 78 13.27 -1.98 -16.07
CA TYR A 78 12.71 -2.35 -17.38
C TYR A 78 11.17 -2.32 -17.41
N LEU A 79 10.56 -1.46 -16.60
CA LEU A 79 9.11 -1.36 -16.48
C LEU A 79 8.51 -0.82 -17.78
N ARG A 80 7.45 -1.45 -18.26
CA ARG A 80 6.65 -0.94 -19.39
C ARG A 80 5.43 -0.14 -18.95
N ARG A 81 5.01 -0.33 -17.70
CA ARG A 81 3.88 0.33 -17.04
C ARG A 81 4.25 0.56 -15.58
N ILE A 82 3.59 1.54 -14.97
CA ILE A 82 3.73 1.81 -13.53
C ILE A 82 3.04 0.67 -12.76
N PRO A 83 3.74 -0.03 -11.84
CA PRO A 83 3.12 -1.08 -11.02
C PRO A 83 2.17 -0.47 -9.99
N THR A 84 1.37 -1.30 -9.31
CA THR A 84 0.56 -0.84 -8.17
C THR A 84 1.47 -0.40 -7.02
N LEU A 85 1.34 0.85 -6.60
CA LEU A 85 2.20 1.48 -5.59
C LEU A 85 1.43 1.76 -4.28
N PRO A 86 2.14 2.04 -3.17
CA PRO A 86 1.51 2.56 -1.96
C PRO A 86 0.69 3.83 -2.24
N LYS A 87 -0.52 3.93 -1.69
CA LYS A 87 -1.39 5.10 -1.87
C LYS A 87 -0.79 6.38 -1.28
N ASP A 88 0.05 6.25 -0.28
CA ASP A 88 0.80 7.32 0.38
C ASP A 88 2.16 7.60 -0.29
N THR A 89 2.35 7.16 -1.54
CA THR A 89 3.54 7.53 -2.33
C THR A 89 3.62 9.05 -2.46
N TYR A 90 4.73 9.60 -1.97
CA TYR A 90 5.03 11.03 -1.98
C TYR A 90 6.08 11.35 -3.04
N ASN A 91 7.11 10.51 -3.17
CA ASN A 91 8.13 10.59 -4.21
C ASN A 91 8.19 9.30 -5.03
N LEU A 92 8.22 9.43 -6.36
CA LEU A 92 8.28 8.29 -7.27
C LEU A 92 9.41 8.44 -8.31
N ASP A 93 10.40 7.54 -8.27
CA ASP A 93 11.47 7.47 -9.27
C ASP A 93 11.24 6.31 -10.25
N LEU A 94 10.90 6.66 -11.49
CA LEU A 94 10.68 5.73 -12.61
C LEU A 94 11.73 5.91 -13.72
N ARG A 95 12.87 6.55 -13.44
CA ARG A 95 13.88 6.82 -14.47
C ARG A 95 14.50 5.54 -15.03
N TYR A 96 14.95 5.60 -16.29
CA TYR A 96 15.61 4.48 -16.99
C TYR A 96 14.72 3.23 -17.08
N ASN A 97 13.47 3.41 -17.47
CA ASN A 97 12.55 2.31 -17.75
C ASN A 97 12.09 2.36 -19.21
N ASN A 98 11.12 1.51 -19.56
CA ASN A 98 10.59 1.38 -20.92
C ASN A 98 9.11 1.79 -20.95
N ILE A 99 8.71 2.74 -20.10
CA ILE A 99 7.33 3.19 -19.98
C ILE A 99 6.99 4.02 -21.23
N THR A 100 5.85 3.72 -21.84
CA THR A 100 5.40 4.41 -23.07
C THR A 100 4.28 5.41 -22.82
N GLU A 101 3.54 5.25 -21.72
CA GLU A 101 2.38 6.06 -21.37
C GLU A 101 2.28 6.23 -19.85
N ILE A 102 1.74 7.38 -19.42
CA ILE A 102 1.40 7.63 -18.02
C ILE A 102 -0.12 7.61 -17.90
N ASP A 103 -0.65 6.78 -16.99
CA ASP A 103 -2.08 6.66 -16.76
C ASP A 103 -2.65 7.95 -16.16
N VAL A 104 -3.77 8.43 -16.70
CA VAL A 104 -4.52 9.59 -16.18
C VAL A 104 -5.08 9.34 -14.77
N GLN A 105 -5.20 8.08 -14.33
CA GLN A 105 -5.64 7.72 -12.99
C GLN A 105 -4.51 7.75 -11.95
N LEU A 106 -3.24 7.99 -12.35
CA LEU A 106 -2.07 7.95 -11.48
C LEU A 106 -2.28 8.75 -10.18
N CYS A 107 -2.81 9.96 -10.30
CA CYS A 107 -3.00 10.86 -9.16
C CYS A 107 -4.25 10.55 -8.33
N LYS A 108 -5.17 9.71 -8.83
CA LYS A 108 -6.22 9.13 -7.99
C LYS A 108 -5.70 7.95 -7.17
N GLU A 109 -4.76 7.19 -7.72
CA GLU A 109 -4.13 6.09 -7.00
C GLU A 109 -3.14 6.60 -5.93
N MET A 110 -2.45 7.71 -6.21
CA MET A 110 -1.47 8.33 -5.31
C MET A 110 -1.81 9.81 -5.10
N PRO A 111 -2.81 10.14 -4.28
CA PRO A 111 -3.27 11.51 -4.07
C PRO A 111 -2.28 12.41 -3.33
N GLN A 112 -1.25 11.82 -2.70
CA GLN A 112 -0.17 12.55 -2.02
C GLN A 112 1.10 12.68 -2.88
N LEU A 113 1.04 12.30 -4.16
CA LEU A 113 2.21 12.33 -5.03
C LEU A 113 2.67 13.77 -5.23
N HIS A 114 3.88 14.06 -4.75
CA HIS A 114 4.48 15.38 -4.77
C HIS A 114 5.58 15.50 -5.83
N THR A 115 6.30 14.40 -6.08
CA THR A 115 7.40 14.39 -7.04
C THR A 115 7.41 13.12 -7.87
N ILE A 116 7.56 13.27 -9.19
CA ILE A 116 7.65 12.14 -10.13
C ILE A 116 8.82 12.31 -11.12
N TYR A 117 9.72 11.33 -11.14
CA TYR A 117 10.83 11.30 -12.10
C TYR A 117 10.58 10.28 -13.20
N ILE A 118 10.30 10.73 -14.42
CA ILE A 118 9.99 9.88 -15.59
C ILE A 118 11.02 9.94 -16.72
N SER A 119 12.17 10.60 -16.51
CA SER A 119 13.23 10.74 -17.52
C SER A 119 13.79 9.39 -17.99
N PHE A 120 14.31 9.34 -19.22
CA PHE A 120 14.87 8.12 -19.82
C PHE A 120 13.85 6.97 -19.86
N ASN A 121 12.64 7.29 -20.34
CA ASN A 121 11.60 6.35 -20.71
C ASN A 121 11.31 6.44 -22.22
N LEU A 122 10.30 5.70 -22.68
CA LEU A 122 9.84 5.67 -24.08
C LEU A 122 8.53 6.47 -24.26
N ILE A 123 8.29 7.46 -23.39
CA ILE A 123 7.10 8.30 -23.43
C ILE A 123 7.22 9.26 -24.61
N ILE A 124 6.27 9.18 -25.54
CA ILE A 124 6.26 9.99 -26.76
C ILE A 124 5.44 11.27 -26.55
N GLU A 125 4.35 11.17 -25.78
CA GLU A 125 3.44 12.26 -25.52
C GLU A 125 2.90 12.16 -24.09
N ILE A 126 2.69 13.32 -23.46
CA ILE A 126 1.99 13.43 -22.18
C ILE A 126 0.77 14.32 -22.43
N PRO A 127 -0.44 13.76 -22.45
CA PRO A 127 -1.66 14.55 -22.53
C PRO A 127 -1.71 15.61 -21.42
N VAL A 128 -2.21 16.81 -21.74
CA VAL A 128 -2.33 17.92 -20.76
C VAL A 128 -3.19 17.52 -19.55
N THR A 129 -4.11 16.58 -19.73
CA THR A 129 -5.02 16.08 -18.70
C THR A 129 -4.38 15.04 -17.77
N THR A 130 -3.23 14.46 -18.13
CA THR A 130 -2.60 13.37 -17.37
C THR A 130 -2.32 13.75 -15.93
N PHE A 131 -1.83 14.97 -15.70
CA PHE A 131 -1.50 15.46 -14.36
C PHE A 131 -2.51 16.48 -13.81
N ALA A 132 -3.65 16.68 -14.48
CA ALA A 132 -4.64 17.68 -14.07
C ALA A 132 -5.30 17.39 -12.71
N ALA A 133 -5.33 16.12 -12.30
CA ALA A 133 -5.88 15.69 -11.01
C ALA A 133 -4.83 15.63 -9.88
N CYS A 134 -3.59 16.03 -10.14
CA CYS A 134 -2.49 15.94 -9.18
C CYS A 134 -2.37 17.24 -8.38
N GLU A 135 -3.20 17.39 -7.34
CA GLU A 135 -3.26 18.63 -6.56
C GLU A 135 -1.95 18.95 -5.82
N GLN A 136 -1.19 17.92 -5.43
CA GLN A 136 0.05 18.06 -4.67
C GLN A 136 1.32 17.96 -5.51
N LEU A 137 1.21 17.65 -6.80
CA LEU A 137 2.37 17.43 -7.66
C LEU A 137 3.08 18.75 -7.93
N TYR A 138 4.36 18.80 -7.57
CA TYR A 138 5.19 19.99 -7.69
C TYR A 138 6.36 19.80 -8.66
N TYR A 139 6.93 18.59 -8.73
CA TYR A 139 8.14 18.31 -9.50
C TYR A 139 8.05 17.03 -10.35
#